data_AF-A0A0F9TPC1-F1
#
_entry.id   AF-A0A0F9TPC1-F1
#
_cell.length_a   1.000
_cell.length_b   1.000
_cell.length_c   1.000
_cell.angle_alpha   90.00
_cell.angle_beta   90.00
_cell.angle_gamma   90.00
#
_symmetry.space_group_name_H-M   'P 1'
#
loop_
_entity.id
_entity.type
_entity.pdbx_description
1 polymer ?
#
loop_
_entity_poly.entity_id
_entity_poly.type
_entity_poly.pdbx_seq_one_letter_code
_entity_poly.pdbx_strand_id
1 'polypeptide(L)'
;MRKGKYVDATFTKEQKRARRLHQQALDDWCNLCDALMCVPDDRPREELHKRLDQALDTIEKKRQIAKELFPDVSESFTISEGTMRL
;
A
#
# COMPACT_ATOMS: atom_id res chain seq x y z
N MET A 1 5.66 20.49 19.23
CA MET A 1 5.45 19.46 18.18
C MET A 1 4.62 18.32 18.77
N ARG A 2 3.50 17.94 18.15
CA ARG A 2 2.74 16.75 18.57
C ARG A 2 3.38 15.53 17.91
N LYS A 3 3.92 14.59 18.69
CA LYS A 3 4.41 13.32 18.16
C LYS A 3 3.26 12.52 17.54
N GLY A 4 3.48 11.90 16.38
CA GLY A 4 2.53 10.98 15.77
C GLY A 4 2.23 9.82 16.71
N LYS A 5 0.99 9.32 16.66
CA LYS A 5 0.45 8.25 17.54
C LYS A 5 1.37 7.03 17.68
N TYR A 6 2.20 6.76 16.67
CA TYR A 6 3.04 5.57 16.58
C TYR A 6 4.56 5.85 16.51
N VAL A 7 5.01 7.08 16.75
CA VAL A 7 6.43 7.48 16.59
C VAL A 7 7.40 6.63 17.42
N ASP A 8 7.01 6.26 18.64
CA ASP A 8 7.82 5.45 19.57
C ASP A 8 7.17 4.08 19.87
N ALA A 9 6.22 3.64 19.04
CA ALA A 9 5.45 2.43 19.29
C ALA A 9 6.27 1.16 18.99
N THR A 10 6.23 0.19 19.90
CA THR A 10 6.73 -1.16 19.64
C THR A 10 5.62 -2.00 19.02
N PHE A 11 5.81 -2.45 17.78
CA PHE A 11 4.81 -3.23 17.05
C PHE A 11 4.87 -4.72 17.38
N THR A 12 3.70 -5.34 17.52
CA THR A 12 3.55 -6.80 17.59
C THR A 12 3.96 -7.46 16.28
N LYS A 13 4.16 -8.79 16.29
CA LYS A 13 4.45 -9.57 15.07
C LYS A 13 3.36 -9.38 14.00
N GLU A 14 2.10 -9.33 14.42
CA GLU A 14 0.95 -9.13 13.53
C GLU A 14 0.91 -7.71 12.97
N GLN A 15 1.17 -6.69 13.79
CA GLN A 15 1.25 -5.31 13.33
C GLN A 15 2.41 -5.09 12.35
N LYS A 16 3.57 -5.72 12.57
CA LYS A 16 4.68 -5.71 11.61
C LYS A 16 4.29 -6.37 10.28
N ARG A 17 3.57 -7.50 10.35
CA ARG A 17 3.02 -8.18 9.16
C ARG A 17 2.01 -7.29 8.43
N ALA A 18 1.11 -6.64 9.16
CA ALA A 18 0.13 -5.71 8.60
C ALA A 18 0.81 -4.55 7.87
N ARG A 19 1.81 -3.91 8.51
CA ARG A 19 2.61 -2.84 7.89
C ARG A 19 3.30 -3.30 6.61
N ARG A 20 3.89 -4.51 6.59
CA ARG A 20 4.50 -5.06 5.37
C ARG A 20 3.48 -5.26 4.25
N LEU A 21 2.33 -5.85 4.55
CA LEU A 21 1.25 -6.04 3.56
C LEU A 21 0.72 -4.71 3.01
N HIS A 22 0.56 -3.72 3.89
CA HIS A 22 0.14 -2.39 3.50
C HIS A 22 1.17 -1.72 2.56
N GLN A 23 2.46 -1.78 2.90
CA GLN A 23 3.53 -1.26 2.04
C GLN A 23 3.54 -1.96 0.67
N GLN A 24 3.45 -3.29 0.64
CA GLN A 24 3.38 -4.04 -0.62
C GLN A 24 2.18 -3.63 -1.48
N ALA A 25 1.03 -3.35 -0.87
CA ALA A 25 -0.14 -2.87 -1.60
C ALA A 25 0.04 -1.45 -2.16
N LEU A 26 0.82 -0.59 -1.49
CA LEU A 26 1.19 0.73 -2.01
C LEU A 26 2.18 0.60 -3.17
N ASP A 27 3.20 -0.24 -3.03
CA ASP A 27 4.20 -0.49 -4.07
C ASP A 27 3.54 -1.07 -5.34
N ASP A 28 2.66 -2.07 -5.18
CA ASP A 28 1.89 -2.65 -6.28
C ASP A 28 0.99 -1.61 -6.97
N TRP A 29 0.39 -0.70 -6.21
CA TRP A 29 -0.42 0.39 -6.75
C TRP A 29 0.42 1.36 -7.58
N CYS A 30 1.58 1.79 -7.06
CA CYS A 30 2.51 2.65 -7.80
C CYS A 30 2.96 1.98 -9.10
N ASN A 31 3.38 0.71 -9.02
CA ASN A 31 3.79 -0.07 -10.19
C ASN A 31 2.66 -0.21 -11.22
N LEU A 32 1.41 -0.37 -10.78
CA LEU A 32 0.25 -0.42 -11.67
C LEU A 32 0.01 0.92 -12.37
N CYS A 33 0.10 2.04 -11.63
CA CYS A 33 0.00 3.38 -12.22
C CYS A 33 1.10 3.62 -13.25
N ASP A 34 2.35 3.27 -12.92
CA ASP A 34 3.49 3.41 -13.82
C ASP A 34 3.32 2.56 -15.08
N ALA A 35 2.85 1.31 -14.94
CA ALA A 35 2.57 0.42 -16.06
C ALA A 35 1.39 0.87 -16.94
N LEU A 36 0.43 1.62 -16.38
CA LEU A 36 -0.67 2.20 -17.17
C LEU A 36 -0.22 3.47 -17.92
N MET A 37 0.76 4.20 -17.40
CA MET A 37 1.32 5.38 -18.06
C MET A 37 2.40 5.02 -19.08
N CYS A 38 3.12 3.93 -18.87
CA CYS A 38 4.15 3.43 -19.75
C CYS A 38 3.60 2.24 -20.55
N VAL A 39 3.34 2.47 -21.85
CA VAL A 39 3.37 1.48 -22.97
C VAL A 39 2.08 1.49 -23.80
N PRO A 40 2.18 1.67 -25.15
CA PRO A 40 1.17 1.16 -26.07
C PRO A 40 1.20 -0.36 -26.03
N ASP A 41 0.17 -0.95 -25.46
CA ASP A 41 0.07 -2.39 -25.29
C ASP A 41 -0.72 -3.00 -26.45
N ASP A 42 -0.05 -3.80 -27.28
CA ASP A 42 -0.63 -4.40 -28.49
C ASP A 42 -1.62 -5.54 -28.18
N ARG A 43 -1.83 -5.86 -26.91
CA ARG A 43 -2.76 -6.90 -26.47
C ARG A 43 -4.22 -6.47 -26.63
N PRO A 44 -5.14 -7.44 -26.80
CA PRO A 44 -6.56 -7.14 -26.81
C PRO A 44 -6.99 -6.40 -25.55
N ARG A 45 -7.83 -5.37 -25.73
CA ARG A 45 -8.38 -4.56 -24.63
C ARG A 45 -8.99 -5.43 -23.51
N GLU A 46 -9.71 -6.48 -23.86
CA GLU A 46 -10.33 -7.39 -22.88
C GLU A 46 -9.31 -8.07 -21.96
N GLU A 47 -8.16 -8.48 -22.51
CA GLU A 47 -7.09 -9.09 -21.72
C GLU A 47 -6.46 -8.08 -20.76
N LEU A 48 -6.29 -6.84 -21.22
CA LEU A 48 -5.75 -5.74 -20.41
C LEU A 48 -6.68 -5.39 -19.25
N HIS A 49 -7.99 -5.29 -19.51
CA HIS A 49 -9.00 -5.05 -18.48
C HIS A 49 -9.00 -6.18 -17.44
N LYS A 50 -8.99 -7.44 -17.89
CA LYS A 50 -8.92 -8.59 -16.97
C LYS A 50 -7.67 -8.58 -16.09
N ARG A 51 -6.51 -8.22 -16.64
CA ARG A 51 -5.26 -8.11 -15.88
C ARG A 51 -5.30 -6.94 -14.89
N LEU A 52 -5.88 -5.81 -15.29
CA LEU A 52 -6.09 -4.66 -14.42
C LEU A 52 -6.97 -5.03 -13.22
N ASP A 53 -8.11 -5.67 -13.47
CA ASP A 53 -9.03 -6.12 -12.41
C ASP A 53 -8.34 -7.07 -11.43
N GLN A 54 -7.56 -8.04 -11.94
CA GLN A 54 -6.80 -8.97 -11.09
C GLN A 54 -5.75 -8.26 -10.22
N ALA A 55 -5.09 -7.24 -10.76
CA ALA A 55 -4.11 -6.45 -10.01
C ALA A 55 -4.80 -5.63 -8.91
N LEU A 56 -5.91 -4.96 -9.24
CA LEU A 56 -6.71 -4.18 -8.29
C LEU A 56 -7.26 -5.06 -7.16
N ASP A 57 -7.81 -6.23 -7.48
CA ASP A 57 -8.28 -7.21 -6.50
C ASP A 57 -7.16 -7.66 -5.55
N THR A 58 -5.96 -7.88 -6.08
CA THR A 58 -4.81 -8.31 -5.28
C THR A 58 -4.36 -7.21 -4.33
N ILE A 59 -4.31 -5.96 -4.80
CA ILE A 59 -4.01 -4.78 -3.98
C ILE A 59 -5.04 -4.64 -2.85
N GLU A 60 -6.32 -4.73 -3.18
CA GLU A 60 -7.39 -4.56 -2.20
C GLU A 60 -7.40 -5.67 -1.15
N LYS A 61 -7.18 -6.93 -1.56
CA LYS A 61 -7.02 -8.05 -0.61
C LYS A 61 -5.86 -7.82 0.37
N LYS A 62 -4.71 -7.34 -0.11
CA LYS A 62 -3.56 -7.02 0.76
C LYS A 62 -3.91 -5.90 1.75
N ARG A 63 -4.61 -4.84 1.30
CA ARG A 63 -5.07 -3.74 2.16
C ARG A 63 -6.05 -4.22 3.21
N GLN A 64 -7.01 -5.06 2.83
CA GLN A 64 -8.02 -5.59 3.74
C GLN A 64 -7.39 -6.45 4.83
N ILE A 65 -6.51 -7.40 4.48
CA ILE A 65 -5.79 -8.23 5.47
C ILE A 65 -4.93 -7.34 6.39
N ALA A 66 -4.28 -6.31 5.86
CA ALA A 66 -3.50 -5.39 6.68
C ALA A 66 -4.37 -4.65 7.70
N LYS A 67 -5.55 -4.15 7.30
CA LYS A 67 -6.52 -3.49 8.19
C LYS A 67 -7.11 -4.44 9.22
N GLU A 68 -7.38 -5.70 8.88
CA GLU A 68 -7.86 -6.70 9.82
C GLU A 68 -6.83 -7.00 10.92
N LEU A 69 -5.54 -7.10 10.54
CA LEU A 69 -4.44 -7.32 11.49
C LEU A 69 -4.06 -6.06 12.28
N PHE A 70 -4.28 -4.88 11.71
CA PHE A 70 -3.99 -3.60 12.33
C PHE A 70 -4.88 -2.50 11.73
N PRO A 71 -6.01 -2.16 12.39
CA PRO A 71 -7.00 -1.21 11.85
C PRO A 71 -6.41 0.15 11.46
N ASP A 72 -5.47 0.66 12.26
CA ASP A 72 -4.83 1.96 12.05
C ASP A 72 -3.48 1.85 11.31
N VAL A 73 -3.29 0.81 10.49
CA VAL A 73 -2.00 0.53 9.81
C VAL A 73 -1.50 1.71 8.99
N SER A 74 -2.37 2.47 8.34
CA SER A 74 -2.00 3.67 7.56
C SER A 74 -1.40 4.77 8.45
N GLU A 75 -2.00 5.03 9.62
CA GLU A 75 -1.51 6.02 10.58
C GLU A 75 -0.15 5.64 11.18
N SER A 76 0.18 4.35 11.18
CA SER A 76 1.46 3.85 11.71
C SER A 76 2.69 4.26 10.88
N PHE A 77 2.47 4.78 9.67
CA PHE A 77 3.50 5.36 8.81
C PHE A 77 3.62 6.88 8.96
N THR A 78 2.65 7.54 9.59
CA THR A 78 2.65 8.99 9.77
C THR A 78 3.62 9.38 10.89
N ILE A 79 4.81 9.82 10.52
CA ILE A 79 5.72 10.53 11.42
C ILE A 79 5.23 11.99 11.44
N SER A 80 4.72 12.46 12.58
CA SER A 80 4.26 13.85 12.72
C SER A 80 5.33 14.86 12.28
N GLU A 81 4.90 15.91 11.59
CA GLU A 81 5.74 16.97 11.02
C GLU A 81 6.83 17.47 11.99
N GLY A 82 8.07 17.30 11.52
CA GLY A 82 9.32 17.58 12.23
C GLY A 82 10.52 16.98 11.48
N THR A 83 10.31 15.91 10.71
CA THR A 83 11.34 15.35 9.82
C THR A 83 11.13 15.90 8.41
N MET A 84 11.96 16.89 8.06
CA MET A 84 12.05 17.43 6.69
C MET A 84 12.21 16.28 5.68
N ARG A 85 11.42 16.34 4.60
CA ARG A 85 11.76 15.66 3.35
C ARG A 85 13.05 16.30 2.82
N LEU A 86 14.10 15.50 2.65
CA LEU A 86 15.20 15.78 1.72
C LEU A 86 14.99 14.90 0.49
#